data_AF-G7END6-F1
#
_entry.id   AF-G7END6-F1
#
_cell.length_a   1.000
_cell.length_b   1.000
_cell.length_c   1.000
_cell.angle_alpha   90.00
_cell.angle_beta   90.00
_cell.angle_gamma   90.00
#
_symmetry.space_group_name_H-M   'P 1'
#
loop_
_entity.id
_entity.type
_entity.pdbx_description
1 polymer ?
#
loop_
_entity_poly.entity_id
_entity_poly.type
_entity_poly.pdbx_seq_one_letter_code
_entity_poly.pdbx_strand_id
1 'polypeptide(L)'
;MTLIASIKDHPSYKKYSVSWTNDVSPAFFKLLELYNQKSLDIYFRDHTSNKWEVCVGRREHNAGRAIGIYVAFRFTSSGIEYKFNYNISSLVLSSVRGKLTEKTISELNELELLSHFVTEYNISRLPHIPTDYTNTETPHLDSFFSAMIASCQIDRNDWYIGYQKIVSTVLSAKNETDISDQLLRDLWYSRDNYISSLKQGALSKEEFELSKSTLKNITKKIINSQSLVTYQECVEDLQKLKDDGKVKYLHKALLNRVFAVAAPQHFSTTVTKDAFEYICSYFTQKWGFKYKYSNWFSANIKLKEFIRNNLNHEYDELLINIVLWVIYEEKHLNTLASKEEDLTLKTAMRKQIESIEIQYREAELEGQFIQWLHNSEYSHNTIANQNEDLARAHIRDVVLKNTETNANIVAELKFKSNAKEDIEAAIGQLLRYALYPNTEDCSEIWVVGGNYPLTDDLTWFNEIKKHVSLKLKYFYKDRQSNQFFEV
;
A
#
# COMPACT_ATOMS: atom_id res chain seq x y z
N MET A 1 5.74 1.46 -19.92
CA MET A 1 4.34 1.87 -20.18
C MET A 1 4.36 3.01 -21.19
N THR A 2 3.45 3.08 -22.17
CA THR A 2 3.45 4.17 -23.17
C THR A 2 2.86 5.46 -22.57
N LEU A 3 3.24 6.64 -23.09
CA LEU A 3 2.72 7.94 -22.63
C LEU A 3 1.18 7.96 -22.55
N ILE A 4 0.52 7.44 -23.59
CA ILE A 4 -0.94 7.34 -23.65
C ILE A 4 -1.49 6.43 -22.56
N ALA A 5 -0.84 5.28 -22.31
CA ALA A 5 -1.27 4.37 -21.26
C ALA A 5 -1.15 5.04 -19.88
N SER A 6 -0.05 5.76 -19.60
CA SER A 6 0.13 6.51 -18.36
C SER A 6 -0.93 7.60 -18.15
N ILE A 7 -1.30 8.34 -19.21
CA ILE A 7 -2.34 9.38 -19.10
C ILE A 7 -3.73 8.77 -18.91
N LYS A 8 -4.06 7.69 -19.64
CA LYS A 8 -5.33 6.97 -19.48
C LYS A 8 -5.45 6.32 -18.11
N ASP A 9 -4.33 5.91 -17.52
CA ASP A 9 -4.32 5.31 -16.19
C ASP A 9 -4.51 6.33 -15.06
N HIS A 10 -4.21 7.60 -15.33
CA HIS A 10 -4.25 8.68 -14.35
C HIS A 10 -5.66 8.90 -13.75
N PRO A 11 -5.80 9.05 -12.41
CA PRO A 11 -7.09 9.21 -11.73
C PRO A 11 -7.95 10.36 -12.25
N SER A 12 -7.33 11.50 -12.58
CA SER A 12 -8.02 12.67 -13.14
C SER A 12 -8.64 12.37 -14.51
N TYR A 13 -7.91 11.71 -15.41
CA TYR A 13 -8.44 11.32 -16.72
C TYR A 13 -9.62 10.36 -16.54
N LYS A 14 -9.44 9.27 -15.78
CA LYS A 14 -10.49 8.29 -15.48
C LYS A 14 -11.74 8.90 -14.86
N LYS A 15 -11.57 9.89 -13.97
CA LYS A 15 -12.67 10.58 -13.27
C LYS A 15 -13.53 11.39 -14.23
N TYR A 16 -12.92 12.11 -15.17
CA TYR A 16 -13.64 13.07 -16.00
C TYR A 16 -14.02 12.53 -17.38
N SER A 17 -13.22 11.62 -17.96
CA SER A 17 -13.43 11.10 -19.32
C SER A 17 -14.73 10.33 -19.48
N VAL A 18 -15.24 9.71 -18.41
CA VAL A 18 -16.52 8.99 -18.39
C VAL A 18 -17.74 9.86 -18.72
N SER A 19 -17.62 11.18 -18.57
CA SER A 19 -18.71 12.14 -18.82
C SER A 19 -18.60 12.87 -20.16
N TRP A 20 -17.59 12.58 -20.98
CA TRP A 20 -17.39 13.28 -22.25
C TRP A 20 -18.29 12.72 -23.36
N THR A 21 -19.12 13.58 -23.93
CA THR A 21 -20.03 13.23 -25.04
C THR A 21 -19.39 13.45 -26.41
N ASN A 22 -18.40 14.34 -26.49
CA ASN A 22 -17.60 14.61 -27.69
C ASN A 22 -16.16 14.18 -27.39
N ASP A 23 -15.80 12.95 -27.74
CA ASP A 23 -14.51 12.37 -27.38
C ASP A 23 -13.36 12.95 -28.24
N VAL A 24 -12.78 14.06 -27.77
CA VAL A 24 -11.57 14.67 -28.35
C VAL A 24 -10.28 13.93 -27.96
N SER A 25 -10.36 12.88 -27.14
CA SER A 25 -9.18 12.19 -26.60
C SER A 25 -8.25 11.62 -27.68
N PRO A 26 -8.75 10.96 -28.75
CA PRO A 26 -7.87 10.44 -29.80
C PRO A 26 -7.03 11.55 -30.48
N ALA A 27 -7.65 12.70 -30.77
CA ALA A 27 -6.97 13.85 -31.36
C ALA A 27 -6.01 14.52 -30.37
N PHE A 28 -6.39 14.60 -29.09
CA PHE A 28 -5.52 15.07 -28.02
C PHE A 28 -4.27 14.21 -27.85
N PHE A 29 -4.41 12.87 -27.85
CA PHE A 29 -3.26 11.97 -27.74
C PHE A 29 -2.31 12.07 -28.94
N LYS A 30 -2.85 12.23 -30.16
CA LYS A 30 -2.03 12.51 -31.35
C LYS A 30 -1.26 13.83 -31.21
N LEU A 31 -1.89 14.88 -30.67
CA LEU A 31 -1.21 16.15 -30.41
C LEU A 31 -0.06 15.99 -29.42
N LEU A 32 -0.26 15.23 -28.34
CA LEU A 32 0.81 14.92 -27.39
C LEU A 32 1.94 14.10 -28.02
N GLU A 33 1.63 13.13 -28.86
CA GLU A 33 2.66 12.39 -29.61
C GLU A 33 3.46 13.30 -30.54
N LEU A 34 2.81 14.25 -31.23
CA LEU A 34 3.48 15.25 -32.07
C LEU A 34 4.40 16.16 -31.24
N TYR A 35 3.96 16.60 -30.05
CA TYR A 35 4.82 17.38 -29.16
C TYR A 35 6.02 16.57 -28.65
N ASN A 36 5.80 15.30 -28.30
CA ASN A 36 6.89 14.40 -27.93
C ASN A 36 7.89 14.20 -29.10
N GLN A 37 7.40 14.09 -30.34
CA GLN A 37 8.25 14.02 -31.54
C GLN A 37 9.06 15.31 -31.80
N LYS A 38 8.55 16.47 -31.35
CA LYS A 38 9.29 17.76 -31.33
C LYS A 38 10.20 17.91 -30.11
N SER A 39 10.51 16.80 -29.42
CA SER A 39 11.36 16.74 -28.23
C SER A 39 10.85 17.53 -27.02
N LEU A 40 9.56 17.89 -26.98
CA LEU A 40 8.97 18.53 -25.80
C LEU A 40 8.72 17.51 -24.70
N ASP A 41 8.97 17.91 -23.46
CA ASP A 41 8.69 17.11 -22.28
C ASP A 41 7.19 17.19 -21.96
N ILE A 42 6.59 16.04 -21.63
CA ILE A 42 5.17 15.93 -21.26
C ILE A 42 5.09 15.35 -19.85
N TYR A 43 4.43 16.07 -18.95
CA TYR A 43 4.50 15.79 -17.53
C TYR A 43 3.25 16.26 -16.77
N PHE A 44 2.96 15.68 -15.61
CA PHE A 44 1.81 16.08 -14.80
C PHE A 44 2.20 17.12 -13.74
N ARG A 45 1.28 18.03 -13.40
CA ARG A 45 1.43 18.94 -12.27
C ARG A 45 0.13 19.00 -11.46
N ASP A 46 0.24 18.87 -10.14
CA ASP A 46 -0.83 19.29 -9.22
C ASP A 46 -0.55 20.71 -8.72
N HIS A 47 -1.53 21.59 -8.87
CA HIS A 47 -1.47 22.95 -8.35
C HIS A 47 -2.08 23.09 -6.95
N THR A 48 -3.01 22.20 -6.60
CA THR A 48 -3.77 22.15 -5.34
C THR A 48 -4.55 20.84 -5.33
N SER A 49 -4.64 20.16 -4.18
CA SER A 49 -5.42 18.92 -3.99
C SER A 49 -6.63 18.75 -4.93
N ASN A 50 -6.39 18.03 -6.04
CA ASN A 50 -7.35 17.66 -7.12
C ASN A 50 -7.41 18.52 -8.40
N LYS A 51 -6.41 19.35 -8.73
CA LYS A 51 -6.39 20.12 -9.99
C LYS A 51 -5.19 19.77 -10.88
N TRP A 52 -5.11 18.49 -11.22
CA TRP A 52 -4.07 17.93 -12.09
C TRP A 52 -4.14 18.46 -13.52
N GLU A 53 -2.97 18.85 -14.04
CA GLU A 53 -2.76 19.32 -15.41
C GLU A 53 -1.72 18.43 -16.12
N VAL A 54 -1.91 18.19 -17.42
CA VAL A 54 -0.87 17.67 -18.34
C VAL A 54 -0.15 18.88 -18.93
N CYS A 55 1.09 19.08 -18.55
CA CYS A 55 1.95 20.15 -19.03
C CYS A 55 2.83 19.66 -20.19
N VAL A 56 3.05 20.55 -21.14
CA VAL A 56 3.96 20.37 -22.27
C VAL A 56 4.95 21.53 -22.26
N GLY A 57 6.25 21.25 -22.33
CA GLY A 57 7.28 22.29 -22.31
C GLY A 57 8.70 21.75 -22.23
N ARG A 58 9.59 22.48 -21.57
CA ARG A 58 10.97 22.07 -21.30
C ARG A 58 11.20 21.92 -19.79
N ARG A 59 11.69 20.76 -19.40
CA ARG A 59 12.13 20.43 -18.04
C ARG A 59 13.52 19.80 -18.13
N GLU A 60 14.50 20.37 -17.44
CA GLU A 60 15.82 19.72 -17.39
C GLU A 60 15.80 18.47 -16.51
N HIS A 61 16.55 17.46 -16.94
CA HIS A 61 16.63 16.12 -16.37
C HIS A 61 16.90 16.10 -14.85
N ASN A 62 17.46 17.18 -14.30
CA ASN A 62 17.87 17.28 -12.89
C ASN A 62 17.28 18.50 -12.17
N ALA A 63 16.38 19.27 -12.80
CA ALA A 63 15.79 20.46 -12.20
C ALA A 63 14.43 20.13 -11.59
N GLY A 64 14.27 20.36 -10.28
CA GLY A 64 12.98 20.26 -9.57
C GLY A 64 11.91 21.25 -10.04
N ARG A 65 12.16 22.02 -11.11
CA ARG A 65 11.24 23.00 -11.72
C ARG A 65 11.38 22.99 -13.25
N ALA A 66 10.25 23.17 -13.94
CA ALA A 66 10.24 23.37 -15.38
C ALA A 66 10.85 24.73 -15.74
N ILE A 67 11.67 24.79 -16.78
CA ILE A 67 12.34 26.02 -17.25
C ILE A 67 11.41 26.82 -18.16
N GLY A 68 10.44 26.14 -18.79
CA GLY A 68 9.37 26.76 -19.55
C GLY A 68 8.19 25.83 -19.74
N ILE A 69 6.97 26.34 -19.58
CA ILE A 69 5.73 25.60 -19.88
C ILE A 69 5.10 26.23 -21.11
N TYR A 70 5.05 25.48 -22.21
CA TYR A 70 4.37 25.94 -23.43
C TYR A 70 2.85 25.98 -23.21
N VAL A 71 2.27 24.82 -22.92
CA VAL A 71 0.82 24.67 -22.72
C VAL A 71 0.54 23.68 -21.58
N ALA A 72 -0.55 23.92 -20.85
CA ALA A 72 -1.09 23.00 -19.86
C ALA A 72 -2.52 22.61 -20.23
N PHE A 73 -2.85 21.33 -20.09
CA PHE A 73 -4.15 20.76 -20.34
C PHE A 73 -4.79 20.27 -19.04
N ARG A 74 -6.08 20.50 -18.87
CA ARG A 74 -6.83 20.11 -17.68
C ARG A 74 -8.04 19.26 -18.07
N PHE A 75 -8.25 18.17 -17.35
CA PHE A 75 -9.44 17.35 -17.50
C PHE A 75 -10.58 17.91 -16.65
N THR A 76 -11.75 18.09 -17.25
CA THR A 76 -12.98 18.55 -16.59
C THR A 76 -14.14 17.65 -16.98
N SER A 77 -15.26 17.69 -16.25
CA SER A 77 -16.47 16.94 -16.64
C SER A 77 -17.00 17.32 -18.03
N SER A 78 -16.65 18.49 -18.54
CA SER A 78 -17.14 19.02 -19.81
C SER A 78 -16.15 18.90 -20.98
N GLY A 79 -15.05 18.18 -20.79
CA GLY A 79 -14.01 17.97 -21.79
C GLY A 79 -12.61 18.32 -21.27
N ILE A 80 -11.68 18.52 -22.20
CA ILE A 80 -10.30 18.96 -21.93
C ILE A 80 -10.23 20.47 -22.10
N GLU A 81 -9.69 21.19 -21.13
CA GLU A 81 -9.35 22.61 -21.24
C GLU A 81 -7.85 22.78 -21.47
N TYR A 82 -7.44 23.87 -22.13
CA TYR A 82 -6.04 24.21 -22.29
C TYR A 82 -5.76 25.65 -21.83
N LYS A 83 -4.52 25.89 -21.41
CA LYS A 83 -4.01 27.20 -21.01
C LYS A 83 -2.57 27.35 -21.51
N PHE A 84 -2.29 28.42 -22.24
CA PHE A 84 -0.91 28.81 -22.53
C PHE A 84 -0.25 29.40 -21.29
N ASN A 85 0.98 28.97 -21.03
CA ASN A 85 1.81 29.52 -19.95
C ASN A 85 3.11 30.15 -20.48
N TYR A 86 3.41 30.00 -21.77
CA TYR A 86 4.56 30.62 -22.40
C TYR A 86 4.23 32.05 -22.80
N ASN A 87 5.04 32.99 -22.30
CA ASN A 87 4.89 34.42 -22.52
C ASN A 87 6.11 34.91 -23.30
N ILE A 88 5.90 35.45 -24.50
CA ILE A 88 6.99 36.03 -25.30
C ILE A 88 7.14 37.48 -24.84
N SER A 89 8.37 37.90 -24.52
CA SER A 89 8.69 39.26 -24.07
C SER A 89 8.26 40.38 -25.05
N SER A 90 7.92 40.02 -26.31
CA SER A 90 7.44 40.93 -27.36
C SER A 90 5.94 40.84 -27.68
N LEU A 91 5.17 39.92 -27.07
CA LEU A 91 3.74 39.76 -27.32
C LEU A 91 2.99 39.59 -25.98
N VAL A 92 2.33 40.67 -25.54
CA VAL A 92 1.42 40.61 -24.39
C VAL A 92 0.16 39.84 -24.80
N LEU A 93 0.21 38.52 -24.66
CA LEU A 93 -0.98 37.67 -24.79
C LEU A 93 -1.60 37.55 -23.40
N SER A 94 -2.78 38.15 -23.21
CA SER A 94 -3.67 37.80 -22.10
C SER A 94 -3.82 36.28 -22.05
N SER A 95 -3.65 35.65 -20.88
CA SER A 95 -3.63 34.18 -20.74
C SER A 95 -4.83 33.52 -21.44
N VAL A 96 -4.65 33.03 -22.67
CA VAL A 96 -5.73 32.44 -23.44
C VAL A 96 -6.02 31.06 -22.82
N ARG A 97 -7.23 30.92 -22.27
CA ARG A 97 -7.81 29.66 -21.84
C ARG A 97 -8.92 29.30 -22.80
N GLY A 98 -9.01 28.03 -23.17
CA GLY A 98 -10.05 27.54 -24.08
C GLY A 98 -10.42 26.10 -23.78
N LYS A 99 -11.55 25.68 -24.32
CA LYS A 99 -11.90 24.26 -24.42
C LYS A 99 -11.24 23.65 -25.64
N LEU A 100 -10.74 22.44 -25.48
CA LEU A 100 -10.17 21.66 -26.56
C LEU A 100 -11.30 21.14 -27.45
N THR A 101 -11.20 21.48 -28.72
CA THR A 101 -12.04 21.04 -29.85
C THR A 101 -11.12 20.56 -30.97
N GLU A 102 -11.63 19.81 -31.94
CA GLU A 102 -10.84 19.36 -33.10
C GLU A 102 -10.16 20.52 -33.83
N LYS A 103 -10.88 21.63 -34.02
CA LYS A 103 -10.35 22.87 -34.62
C LYS A 103 -9.14 23.40 -33.83
N THR A 104 -9.30 23.57 -32.51
CA THR A 104 -8.22 24.09 -31.67
C THR A 104 -7.03 23.13 -31.58
N ILE A 105 -7.25 21.81 -31.68
CA ILE A 105 -6.15 20.82 -31.69
C ILE A 105 -5.26 21.02 -32.93
N SER A 106 -5.86 21.24 -34.10
CA SER A 106 -5.12 21.53 -35.33
C SER A 106 -4.32 22.82 -35.20
N GLU A 107 -4.97 23.89 -34.71
CA GLU A 107 -4.33 25.19 -34.49
C GLU A 107 -3.13 25.08 -33.54
N LEU A 108 -3.27 24.35 -32.43
CA LEU A 108 -2.24 24.19 -31.39
C LEU A 108 -0.90 23.61 -31.89
N ASN A 109 -0.91 22.86 -32.99
CA ASN A 109 0.30 22.33 -33.62
C ASN A 109 0.93 23.31 -34.63
N GLU A 110 0.15 24.23 -35.17
CA GLU A 110 0.56 25.18 -36.22
C GLU A 110 0.89 26.58 -35.67
N LEU A 111 0.63 26.83 -34.39
CA LEU A 111 0.91 28.13 -33.78
C LEU A 111 2.39 28.51 -33.84
N GLU A 112 2.65 29.72 -34.30
CA GLU A 112 3.96 30.36 -34.33
C GLU A 112 4.64 30.37 -32.93
N LEU A 113 3.83 30.43 -31.87
CA LEU A 113 4.28 30.34 -30.47
C LEU A 113 5.03 29.03 -30.16
N LEU A 114 4.63 27.90 -30.74
CA LEU A 114 5.30 26.61 -30.55
C LEU A 114 6.70 26.64 -31.16
N SER A 115 6.80 27.17 -32.38
CA SER A 115 8.07 27.30 -33.08
C SER A 115 9.03 28.22 -32.31
N HIS A 116 8.54 29.38 -31.84
CA HIS A 116 9.33 30.28 -30.99
C HIS A 116 9.78 29.62 -29.69
N PHE A 117 8.90 28.88 -29.01
CA PHE A 117 9.25 28.14 -27.80
C PHE A 117 10.39 27.16 -28.04
N VAL A 118 10.29 26.33 -29.10
CA VAL A 118 11.30 25.32 -29.43
C VAL A 118 12.65 25.97 -29.74
N THR A 119 12.65 27.12 -30.44
CA THR A 119 13.86 27.87 -30.77
C THR A 119 14.50 28.50 -29.54
N GLU A 120 13.73 29.23 -28.70
CA GLU A 120 14.24 29.89 -27.49
C GLU A 120 14.87 28.89 -26.52
N TYR A 121 14.24 27.73 -26.37
CA TYR A 121 14.70 26.67 -25.50
C TYR A 121 15.60 25.64 -26.20
N ASN A 122 16.20 25.94 -27.36
CA ASN A 122 17.20 25.11 -28.08
C ASN A 122 17.07 23.59 -27.84
N ILE A 123 15.90 23.03 -28.13
CA ILE A 123 15.56 21.64 -27.78
C ILE A 123 16.16 20.71 -28.85
N SER A 124 17.34 20.16 -28.60
CA SER A 124 18.09 19.29 -29.53
C SER A 124 18.25 17.84 -29.07
N ARG A 125 17.82 17.51 -27.85
CA ARG A 125 17.92 16.17 -27.26
C ARG A 125 16.68 15.32 -27.54
N LEU A 126 16.78 14.00 -27.29
CA LEU A 126 15.62 13.11 -27.31
C LEU A 126 14.62 13.50 -26.19
N PRO A 127 13.30 13.40 -26.45
CA PRO A 127 12.27 13.71 -25.46
C PRO A 127 12.48 12.85 -24.20
N HIS A 128 12.47 13.50 -23.04
CA HIS A 128 12.52 12.79 -21.78
C HIS A 128 11.09 12.50 -21.34
N ILE A 129 10.72 11.23 -21.38
CA ILE A 129 9.51 10.74 -20.70
C ILE A 129 9.91 10.60 -19.23
N PRO A 130 9.48 11.50 -18.35
CA PRO A 130 9.97 11.50 -16.98
C PRO A 130 9.44 10.25 -16.26
N THR A 131 10.32 9.47 -15.63
CA THR A 131 9.98 8.24 -14.88
C THR A 131 9.33 8.53 -13.53
N ASP A 132 9.34 9.78 -13.09
CA ASP A 132 8.72 10.37 -11.90
C ASP A 132 7.18 10.32 -11.88
N TYR A 133 6.55 9.62 -12.83
CA TYR A 133 5.10 9.44 -12.88
C TYR A 133 4.63 8.01 -12.61
N THR A 134 5.48 7.11 -12.10
CA THR A 134 4.98 6.08 -11.18
C THR A 134 4.55 6.78 -9.90
N ASN A 135 3.30 7.22 -9.89
CA ASN A 135 2.51 7.70 -8.75
C ASN A 135 3.31 7.74 -7.43
N THR A 136 4.05 8.83 -7.20
CA THR A 136 4.90 9.04 -6.02
C THR A 136 4.09 9.22 -4.73
N GLU A 137 2.76 9.12 -4.83
CA GLU A 137 1.80 9.10 -3.74
C GLU A 137 1.06 7.77 -3.59
N THR A 138 1.42 6.70 -4.31
CA THR A 138 0.95 5.37 -3.89
C THR A 138 1.78 5.00 -2.67
N PRO A 139 1.18 4.83 -1.47
CA PRO A 139 1.92 4.18 -0.40
C PRO A 139 2.27 2.79 -0.93
N HIS A 140 3.55 2.41 -0.89
CA HIS A 140 3.99 1.13 -1.45
C HIS A 140 3.33 0.00 -0.66
N LEU A 141 2.29 -0.60 -1.25
CA LEU A 141 1.55 -1.69 -0.63
C LEU A 141 2.50 -2.84 -0.28
N ASP A 142 3.50 -3.06 -1.13
CA ASP A 142 4.57 -4.03 -0.92
C ASP A 142 5.39 -3.75 0.36
N SER A 143 5.95 -2.55 0.52
CA SER A 143 6.69 -2.17 1.74
C SER A 143 5.82 -2.29 3.00
N PHE A 144 4.55 -1.89 2.91
CA PHE A 144 3.60 -2.06 3.99
C PHE A 144 3.44 -3.53 4.38
N PHE A 145 3.21 -4.42 3.41
CA PHE A 145 3.07 -5.85 3.69
C PHE A 145 4.38 -6.47 4.17
N SER A 146 5.54 -6.08 3.63
CA SER A 146 6.85 -6.59 4.08
C SER A 146 7.06 -6.36 5.57
N ALA A 147 6.93 -5.11 6.02
CA ALA A 147 7.16 -4.73 7.41
C ALA A 147 6.11 -5.37 8.34
N MET A 148 4.84 -5.34 7.95
CA MET A 148 3.76 -5.94 8.75
C MET A 148 3.90 -7.45 8.87
N ILE A 149 4.35 -8.13 7.81
CA ILE A 149 4.60 -9.56 7.83
C ILE A 149 5.79 -9.89 8.74
N ALA A 150 6.89 -9.15 8.64
CA ALA A 150 8.05 -9.33 9.53
C ALA A 150 7.67 -9.20 11.00
N SER A 151 6.86 -8.18 11.35
CA SER A 151 6.31 -8.05 12.71
C SER A 151 5.38 -9.21 13.08
N CYS A 152 4.43 -9.58 12.22
CA CYS A 152 3.48 -10.66 12.50
C CYS A 152 4.17 -12.02 12.70
N GLN A 153 5.27 -12.29 11.99
CA GLN A 153 6.05 -13.52 12.18
C GLN A 153 6.65 -13.63 13.60
N ILE A 154 6.91 -12.51 14.25
CA ILE A 154 7.42 -12.46 15.63
C ILE A 154 6.24 -12.40 16.61
N ASP A 155 5.38 -11.40 16.47
CA ASP A 155 4.36 -11.04 17.45
C ASP A 155 3.08 -11.90 17.37
N ARG A 156 2.90 -12.63 16.26
CA ARG A 156 1.71 -13.46 15.98
C ARG A 156 2.10 -14.87 15.53
N ASN A 157 3.31 -15.32 15.88
CA ASN A 157 3.83 -16.64 15.46
C ASN A 157 2.90 -17.80 15.86
N ASP A 158 2.36 -17.79 17.09
CA ASP A 158 1.43 -18.82 17.56
C ASP A 158 0.19 -18.91 16.69
N TRP A 159 -0.33 -17.76 16.25
CA TRP A 159 -1.45 -17.72 15.33
C TRP A 159 -1.05 -18.27 13.97
N TYR A 160 0.08 -17.82 13.42
CA TYR A 160 0.57 -18.32 12.14
C TYR A 160 0.73 -19.85 12.12
N ILE A 161 1.37 -20.43 13.14
CA ILE A 161 1.54 -21.89 13.29
C ILE A 161 0.18 -22.59 13.40
N GLY A 162 -0.73 -22.06 14.22
CA GLY A 162 -2.08 -22.60 14.36
C GLY A 162 -2.88 -22.56 13.04
N TYR A 163 -2.74 -21.47 12.29
CA TYR A 163 -3.41 -21.28 11.01
C TYR A 163 -2.87 -22.24 9.95
N GLN A 164 -1.55 -22.41 9.87
CA GLN A 164 -0.91 -23.42 9.02
C GLN A 164 -1.42 -24.83 9.31
N LYS A 165 -1.52 -25.20 10.60
CA LYS A 165 -1.99 -26.52 11.03
C LYS A 165 -3.43 -26.79 10.57
N ILE A 166 -4.34 -25.83 10.77
CA ILE A 166 -5.74 -26.02 10.40
C ILE A 166 -5.94 -26.02 8.88
N VAL A 167 -5.19 -25.19 8.13
CA VAL A 167 -5.17 -25.23 6.65
C VAL A 167 -4.67 -26.59 6.16
N SER A 168 -3.55 -27.09 6.70
CA SER A 168 -3.01 -28.41 6.36
C SER A 168 -4.01 -29.55 6.65
N THR A 169 -4.74 -29.45 7.76
CA THR A 169 -5.77 -30.43 8.14
C THR A 169 -6.94 -30.39 7.14
N VAL A 170 -7.40 -29.20 6.73
CA VAL A 170 -8.47 -29.03 5.73
C VAL A 170 -8.03 -29.55 4.35
N LEU A 171 -6.80 -29.29 3.94
CA LEU A 171 -6.26 -29.78 2.67
C LEU A 171 -6.13 -31.30 2.65
N SER A 172 -5.69 -31.90 3.76
CA SER A 172 -5.61 -33.37 3.90
C SER A 172 -6.98 -34.03 3.80
N ALA A 173 -8.01 -33.40 4.40
CA ALA A 173 -9.38 -33.88 4.37
C ALA A 173 -10.02 -33.94 2.98
N LYS A 174 -9.43 -33.29 1.96
CA LYS A 174 -9.89 -33.36 0.56
C LYS A 174 -9.87 -34.79 -0.01
N ASN A 175 -8.93 -35.60 0.44
CA ASN A 175 -8.76 -36.98 -0.03
C ASN A 175 -9.50 -38.00 0.87
N GLU A 176 -10.13 -37.53 1.95
CA GLU A 176 -10.84 -38.40 2.89
C GLU A 176 -12.29 -38.61 2.44
N THR A 177 -12.83 -39.80 2.75
CA THR A 177 -14.25 -40.11 2.49
C THR A 177 -15.17 -39.33 3.42
N ASP A 178 -14.67 -38.91 4.58
CA ASP A 178 -15.44 -38.19 5.57
C ASP A 178 -14.65 -37.13 6.33
N ILE A 179 -15.34 -36.11 6.85
CA ILE A 179 -14.72 -35.06 7.67
C ILE A 179 -14.67 -35.54 9.12
N SER A 180 -13.52 -35.45 9.79
CA SER A 180 -13.44 -35.83 11.20
C SER A 180 -14.32 -34.92 12.08
N ASP A 181 -14.89 -35.47 13.15
CA ASP A 181 -15.70 -34.70 14.10
C ASP A 181 -14.90 -33.59 14.77
N GLN A 182 -13.60 -33.83 14.99
CA GLN A 182 -12.69 -32.84 15.54
C GLN A 182 -12.50 -31.66 14.57
N LEU A 183 -12.22 -31.91 13.29
CA LEU A 183 -12.10 -30.85 12.29
C LEU A 183 -13.41 -30.06 12.17
N LEU A 184 -14.56 -30.76 12.16
CA LEU A 184 -15.86 -30.10 12.10
C LEU A 184 -16.09 -29.18 13.30
N ARG A 185 -15.71 -29.64 14.51
CA ARG A 185 -15.78 -28.85 15.74
C ARG A 185 -14.88 -27.62 15.65
N ASP A 186 -13.67 -27.75 15.15
CA ASP A 186 -12.71 -26.64 15.05
C ASP A 186 -13.15 -25.56 14.07
N LEU A 187 -13.83 -25.95 12.99
CA LEU A 187 -14.37 -25.01 12.00
C LEU A 187 -15.63 -24.29 12.50
N TRP A 188 -16.60 -25.03 13.03
CA TRP A 188 -17.96 -24.51 13.25
C TRP A 188 -18.29 -24.16 14.70
N TYR A 189 -17.62 -24.76 15.67
CA TYR A 189 -17.95 -24.61 17.10
C TYR A 189 -16.87 -23.89 17.91
N SER A 190 -15.60 -24.23 17.69
CA SER A 190 -14.48 -23.61 18.41
C SER A 190 -14.46 -22.09 18.16
N ARG A 191 -14.42 -21.32 19.26
CA ARG A 191 -14.46 -19.85 19.22
C ARG A 191 -13.13 -19.28 18.76
N ASP A 192 -12.06 -19.81 19.32
CA ASP A 192 -10.68 -19.60 18.89
C ASP A 192 -10.22 -20.85 18.16
N ASN A 193 -9.80 -20.68 16.92
CA ASN A 193 -9.42 -21.77 16.03
C ASN A 193 -8.29 -21.37 15.08
N TYR A 194 -7.58 -20.29 15.41
CA TYR A 194 -6.49 -19.76 14.59
C TYR A 194 -6.88 -19.40 13.13
N ILE A 195 -8.18 -19.29 12.81
CA ILE A 195 -8.66 -18.76 11.53
C ILE A 195 -9.30 -17.40 11.77
N SER A 196 -10.27 -17.32 12.69
CA SER A 196 -10.97 -16.08 13.02
C SER A 196 -11.58 -16.18 14.41
N SER A 197 -11.54 -15.09 15.18
CA SER A 197 -12.23 -15.03 16.47
C SER A 197 -13.66 -14.53 16.31
N LEU A 198 -14.64 -15.38 16.61
CA LEU A 198 -16.06 -15.00 16.64
C LEU A 198 -16.57 -15.07 18.08
N LYS A 199 -16.57 -13.92 18.77
CA LYS A 199 -17.15 -13.80 20.12
C LYS A 199 -18.69 -13.86 20.09
N GLN A 200 -19.30 -13.31 19.03
CA GLN A 200 -20.75 -13.30 18.80
C GLN A 200 -21.09 -14.02 17.49
N GLY A 201 -22.21 -14.75 17.47
CA GLY A 201 -22.67 -15.48 16.28
C GLY A 201 -22.09 -16.89 16.13
N ALA A 202 -21.44 -17.44 17.16
CA ALA A 202 -21.08 -18.86 17.23
C ALA A 202 -22.32 -19.73 17.48
N LEU A 203 -22.24 -21.01 17.09
CA LEU A 203 -23.26 -22.01 17.40
C LEU A 203 -23.24 -22.34 18.90
N SER A 204 -24.41 -22.53 19.50
CA SER A 204 -24.52 -23.24 20.78
C SER A 204 -24.12 -24.71 20.60
N LYS A 205 -23.84 -25.40 21.71
CA LYS A 205 -23.53 -26.84 21.66
C LYS A 205 -24.69 -27.64 21.06
N GLU A 206 -25.93 -27.31 21.43
CA GLU A 206 -27.13 -27.96 20.92
C GLU A 206 -27.31 -27.71 19.41
N GLU A 207 -27.17 -26.46 18.97
CA GLU A 207 -27.26 -26.09 17.55
C GLU A 207 -26.21 -26.83 16.70
N PHE A 208 -24.99 -26.97 17.23
CA PHE A 208 -23.91 -27.71 16.57
C PHE A 208 -24.25 -29.19 16.42
N GLU A 209 -24.70 -29.86 17.49
CA GLU A 209 -25.04 -31.29 17.43
C GLU A 209 -26.24 -31.55 16.51
N LEU A 210 -27.30 -30.72 16.59
CA LEU A 210 -28.49 -30.84 15.72
C LEU A 210 -28.17 -30.62 14.24
N SER A 211 -27.16 -29.80 13.93
CA SER A 211 -26.80 -29.42 12.56
C SER A 211 -25.63 -30.22 11.98
N LYS A 212 -25.01 -31.11 12.78
CA LYS A 212 -23.72 -31.75 12.48
C LYS A 212 -23.65 -32.38 11.10
N SER A 213 -24.67 -33.13 10.68
CA SER A 213 -24.72 -33.78 9.36
C SER A 213 -24.70 -32.76 8.20
N THR A 214 -25.50 -31.71 8.30
CA THR A 214 -25.53 -30.65 7.28
C THR A 214 -24.22 -29.87 7.25
N LEU A 215 -23.65 -29.52 8.40
CA LEU A 215 -22.35 -28.82 8.49
C LEU A 215 -21.22 -29.66 7.86
N LYS A 216 -21.27 -30.99 8.03
CA LYS A 216 -20.34 -31.92 7.40
C LYS A 216 -20.43 -31.87 5.87
N ASN A 217 -21.65 -31.91 5.34
CA ASN A 217 -21.88 -31.82 3.90
C ASN A 217 -21.44 -30.47 3.33
N ILE A 218 -21.77 -29.36 4.00
CA ILE A 218 -21.29 -28.03 3.63
C ILE A 218 -19.76 -28.00 3.58
N THR A 219 -19.10 -28.50 4.63
CA THR A 219 -17.63 -28.52 4.70
C THR A 219 -17.01 -29.30 3.54
N LYS A 220 -17.56 -30.49 3.20
CA LYS A 220 -17.12 -31.26 2.03
C LYS A 220 -17.31 -30.51 0.72
N LYS A 221 -18.48 -29.89 0.51
CA LYS A 221 -18.74 -29.08 -0.69
C LYS A 221 -17.69 -27.99 -0.86
N ILE A 222 -17.39 -27.27 0.22
CA ILE A 222 -16.43 -26.18 0.21
C ILE A 222 -15.03 -26.70 -0.09
N ILE A 223 -14.56 -27.79 0.55
CA ILE A 223 -13.23 -28.36 0.31
C ILE A 223 -13.08 -28.84 -1.15
N ASN A 224 -14.14 -29.37 -1.73
CA ASN A 224 -14.14 -29.88 -3.10
C ASN A 224 -14.21 -28.76 -4.15
N SER A 225 -14.91 -27.66 -3.87
CA SER A 225 -15.09 -26.56 -4.83
C SER A 225 -15.32 -25.22 -4.15
N GLN A 226 -14.38 -24.28 -4.30
CA GLN A 226 -14.48 -22.93 -3.76
C GLN A 226 -15.05 -21.95 -4.81
N SER A 227 -16.21 -22.26 -5.39
CA SER A 227 -16.86 -21.44 -6.41
C SER A 227 -17.99 -20.56 -5.83
N LEU A 228 -18.40 -19.53 -6.57
CA LEU A 228 -19.56 -18.70 -6.19
C LEU A 228 -20.85 -19.53 -6.11
N VAL A 229 -21.01 -20.51 -7.00
CA VAL A 229 -22.17 -21.43 -6.99
C VAL A 229 -22.16 -22.25 -5.70
N THR A 230 -21.01 -22.84 -5.33
CA THR A 230 -20.87 -23.57 -4.07
C THR A 230 -21.18 -22.69 -2.87
N TYR A 231 -20.71 -21.43 -2.88
CA TYR A 231 -20.99 -20.47 -1.82
C TYR A 231 -22.50 -20.22 -1.66
N GLN A 232 -23.23 -20.02 -2.78
CA GLN A 232 -24.67 -19.81 -2.78
C GLN A 232 -25.43 -21.04 -2.27
N GLU A 233 -25.08 -22.23 -2.76
CA GLU A 233 -25.67 -23.49 -2.28
C GLU A 233 -25.46 -23.69 -0.77
N CYS A 234 -24.26 -23.39 -0.26
CA CYS A 234 -23.99 -23.51 1.18
C CYS A 234 -24.77 -22.48 2.01
N VAL A 235 -25.02 -21.28 1.47
CA VAL A 235 -25.90 -20.29 2.11
C VAL A 235 -27.34 -20.81 2.18
N GLU A 236 -27.83 -21.46 1.12
CA GLU A 236 -29.16 -22.08 1.10
C GLU A 236 -29.26 -23.24 2.10
N ASP A 237 -28.23 -24.08 2.21
CA ASP A 237 -28.19 -25.17 3.18
C ASP A 237 -28.21 -24.64 4.63
N LEU A 238 -27.52 -23.53 4.92
CA LEU A 238 -27.63 -22.85 6.21
C LEU A 238 -29.00 -22.20 6.43
N GLN A 239 -29.64 -21.69 5.37
CA GLN A 239 -30.97 -21.12 5.46
C GLN A 239 -32.00 -22.19 5.83
N LYS A 240 -31.91 -23.39 5.24
CA LYS A 240 -32.75 -24.54 5.62
C LYS A 240 -32.60 -24.92 7.08
N LEU A 241 -31.37 -24.95 7.63
CA LEU A 241 -31.16 -25.21 9.06
C LEU A 241 -31.88 -24.20 9.95
N LYS A 242 -31.90 -22.92 9.52
CA LYS A 242 -32.60 -21.86 10.26
C LYS A 242 -34.11 -22.01 10.15
N ASP A 243 -34.61 -22.28 8.95
CA ASP A 243 -36.05 -22.44 8.69
C ASP A 243 -36.62 -23.67 9.42
N ASP A 244 -35.82 -24.73 9.54
CA ASP A 244 -36.13 -25.93 10.34
C ASP A 244 -36.02 -25.69 11.86
N GLY A 245 -35.59 -24.51 12.31
CA GLY A 245 -35.40 -24.18 13.73
C GLY A 245 -34.21 -24.87 14.40
N LYS A 246 -33.31 -25.50 13.63
CA LYS A 246 -32.09 -26.16 14.15
C LYS A 246 -31.01 -25.17 14.57
N VAL A 247 -31.05 -23.97 14.00
CA VAL A 247 -30.19 -22.84 14.38
C VAL A 247 -31.03 -21.58 14.51
N LYS A 248 -30.69 -20.72 15.46
CA LYS A 248 -31.39 -19.46 15.70
C LYS A 248 -31.11 -18.41 14.63
N TYR A 249 -29.89 -18.41 14.10
CA TYR A 249 -29.43 -17.38 13.17
C TYR A 249 -28.84 -17.98 11.89
N LEU A 250 -28.76 -17.16 10.85
CA LEU A 250 -28.05 -17.54 9.64
C LEU A 250 -26.55 -17.29 9.83
N HIS A 251 -25.81 -18.32 10.22
CA HIS A 251 -24.40 -18.23 10.62
C HIS A 251 -23.41 -18.03 9.45
N LYS A 252 -23.61 -16.98 8.61
CA LYS A 252 -22.76 -16.67 7.45
C LYS A 252 -21.29 -16.45 7.81
N ALA A 253 -21.00 -15.88 8.98
CA ALA A 253 -19.62 -15.69 9.42
C ALA A 253 -18.87 -17.01 9.62
N LEU A 254 -19.55 -18.06 10.13
CA LEU A 254 -18.97 -19.39 10.24
C LEU A 254 -18.77 -20.03 8.85
N LEU A 255 -19.70 -19.82 7.91
CA LEU A 255 -19.51 -20.26 6.53
C LEU A 255 -18.28 -19.62 5.90
N ASN A 256 -18.18 -18.29 5.99
CA ASN A 256 -17.07 -17.51 5.46
C ASN A 256 -15.72 -17.97 6.03
N ARG A 257 -15.68 -18.31 7.32
CA ARG A 257 -14.50 -18.90 7.99
C ARG A 257 -14.06 -20.21 7.34
N VAL A 258 -14.99 -21.10 6.97
CA VAL A 258 -14.65 -22.36 6.29
C VAL A 258 -14.07 -22.10 4.90
N PHE A 259 -14.58 -21.10 4.16
CA PHE A 259 -13.97 -20.66 2.91
C PHE A 259 -12.56 -20.07 3.12
N ALA A 260 -12.36 -19.27 4.17
CA ALA A 260 -11.07 -18.64 4.50
C ALA A 260 -9.94 -19.63 4.81
N VAL A 261 -10.28 -20.83 5.32
CA VAL A 261 -9.29 -21.89 5.55
C VAL A 261 -9.14 -22.83 4.35
N ALA A 262 -10.21 -23.04 3.57
CA ALA A 262 -10.16 -23.92 2.40
C ALA A 262 -9.42 -23.28 1.21
N ALA A 263 -9.43 -21.95 1.10
CA ALA A 263 -8.72 -21.21 0.06
C ALA A 263 -8.21 -19.85 0.59
N PRO A 264 -7.19 -19.84 1.47
CA PRO A 264 -6.66 -18.62 2.08
C PRO A 264 -6.13 -17.59 1.08
N GLN A 265 -5.71 -18.04 -0.11
CA GLN A 265 -5.28 -17.18 -1.21
C GLN A 265 -6.42 -16.37 -1.85
N HIS A 266 -7.68 -16.79 -1.65
CA HIS A 266 -8.86 -16.12 -2.23
C HIS A 266 -9.71 -15.41 -1.18
N PHE A 267 -9.59 -15.81 0.09
CA PHE A 267 -10.46 -15.32 1.16
C PHE A 267 -9.67 -14.99 2.42
N SER A 268 -9.99 -13.84 3.01
CA SER A 268 -9.40 -13.37 4.26
C SER A 268 -10.11 -13.91 5.50
N THR A 269 -9.46 -13.78 6.65
CA THR A 269 -9.96 -14.13 7.99
C THR A 269 -10.98 -13.14 8.54
N THR A 270 -11.29 -12.07 7.80
CA THR A 270 -12.32 -11.09 8.18
C THR A 270 -13.70 -11.53 7.69
N VAL A 271 -14.28 -12.44 8.47
CA VAL A 271 -15.45 -13.23 8.06
C VAL A 271 -16.80 -12.53 8.25
N THR A 272 -16.84 -11.43 9.02
CA THR A 272 -18.05 -10.62 9.20
C THR A 272 -18.10 -9.49 8.18
N LYS A 273 -19.31 -9.02 7.86
CA LYS A 273 -19.50 -7.90 6.94
C LYS A 273 -18.78 -6.64 7.44
N ASP A 274 -18.97 -6.30 8.72
CA ASP A 274 -18.42 -5.07 9.32
C ASP A 274 -16.89 -5.07 9.34
N ALA A 275 -16.26 -6.21 9.65
CA ALA A 275 -14.81 -6.33 9.63
C ALA A 275 -14.26 -6.21 8.20
N PHE A 276 -14.90 -6.89 7.26
CA PHE A 276 -14.48 -6.86 5.86
C PHE A 276 -14.65 -5.49 5.21
N GLU A 277 -15.81 -4.84 5.38
CA GLU A 277 -16.07 -3.50 4.83
C GLU A 277 -15.13 -2.44 5.42
N TYR A 278 -14.72 -2.59 6.69
CA TYR A 278 -13.71 -1.72 7.27
C TYR A 278 -12.38 -1.84 6.55
N ILE A 279 -11.89 -3.06 6.34
CA ILE A 279 -10.63 -3.28 5.63
C ILE A 279 -10.72 -2.74 4.22
N CYS A 280 -11.81 -3.01 3.49
CA CYS A 280 -11.96 -2.44 2.16
C CYS A 280 -11.96 -0.91 2.18
N SER A 281 -12.58 -0.28 3.18
CA SER A 281 -12.57 1.17 3.36
C SER A 281 -11.16 1.69 3.67
N TYR A 282 -10.41 0.99 4.52
CA TYR A 282 -9.00 1.28 4.83
C TYR A 282 -8.15 1.23 3.55
N PHE A 283 -8.29 0.15 2.77
CA PHE A 283 -7.60 0.00 1.51
C PHE A 283 -8.03 1.03 0.44
N THR A 284 -9.29 1.44 0.45
CA THR A 284 -9.81 2.50 -0.42
C THR A 284 -9.13 3.82 -0.10
N GLN A 285 -9.02 4.17 1.18
CA GLN A 285 -8.43 5.43 1.63
C GLN A 285 -6.91 5.49 1.42
N LYS A 286 -6.21 4.39 1.69
CA LYS A 286 -4.75 4.33 1.63
C LYS A 286 -4.22 4.09 0.23
N TRP A 287 -4.80 3.13 -0.50
CA TRP A 287 -4.27 2.67 -1.80
C TRP A 287 -5.25 2.82 -2.96
N GLY A 288 -6.35 3.53 -2.76
CA GLY A 288 -7.33 3.78 -3.83
C GLY A 288 -8.05 2.52 -4.32
N PHE A 289 -8.11 1.45 -3.51
CA PHE A 289 -8.85 0.24 -3.84
C PHE A 289 -10.31 0.57 -4.16
N LYS A 290 -10.78 0.24 -5.36
CA LYS A 290 -12.17 0.49 -5.77
C LYS A 290 -12.97 -0.80 -5.69
N TYR A 291 -13.96 -0.82 -4.83
CA TYR A 291 -14.87 -1.95 -4.72
C TYR A 291 -16.33 -1.51 -4.59
N LYS A 292 -17.23 -2.38 -5.02
CA LYS A 292 -18.65 -2.29 -4.74
C LYS A 292 -19.04 -3.59 -4.04
N TYR A 293 -19.52 -3.49 -2.80
CA TYR A 293 -19.90 -4.66 -2.03
C TYR A 293 -21.14 -5.33 -2.66
N SER A 294 -20.98 -6.56 -3.13
CA SER A 294 -22.09 -7.41 -3.59
C SER A 294 -22.41 -8.49 -2.56
N ASN A 295 -21.39 -9.29 -2.23
CA ASN A 295 -21.40 -10.30 -1.17
C ASN A 295 -19.95 -10.49 -0.68
N TRP A 296 -19.80 -11.14 0.48
CA TRP A 296 -18.48 -11.36 1.09
C TRP A 296 -17.52 -12.13 0.18
N PHE A 297 -18.00 -13.17 -0.52
CA PHE A 297 -17.18 -14.04 -1.37
C PHE A 297 -16.57 -13.26 -2.54
N SER A 298 -17.41 -12.61 -3.35
CA SER A 298 -16.95 -11.85 -4.52
C SER A 298 -16.12 -10.63 -4.13
N ALA A 299 -16.43 -10.00 -3.00
CA ALA A 299 -15.68 -8.85 -2.53
C ALA A 299 -14.29 -9.25 -1.98
N ASN A 300 -14.17 -10.40 -1.30
CA ASN A 300 -12.87 -10.93 -0.85
C ASN A 300 -11.94 -11.23 -2.00
N ILE A 301 -12.43 -11.91 -3.04
CA ILE A 301 -11.63 -12.20 -4.23
C ILE A 301 -11.05 -10.91 -4.80
N LYS A 302 -11.87 -9.87 -4.97
CA LYS A 302 -11.41 -8.56 -5.47
C LYS A 302 -10.36 -7.91 -4.57
N LEU A 303 -10.52 -7.99 -3.25
CA LEU A 303 -9.53 -7.44 -2.31
C LEU A 303 -8.21 -8.21 -2.42
N LYS A 304 -8.25 -9.55 -2.43
CA LYS A 304 -7.06 -10.40 -2.52
C LYS A 304 -6.36 -10.26 -3.87
N GLU A 305 -7.11 -10.14 -4.97
CA GLU A 305 -6.56 -9.81 -6.29
C GLU A 305 -5.93 -8.41 -6.32
N PHE A 306 -6.58 -7.41 -5.73
CA PHE A 306 -6.00 -6.07 -5.62
C PHE A 306 -4.67 -6.12 -4.87
N ILE A 307 -4.60 -6.81 -3.73
CA ILE A 307 -3.38 -6.98 -2.96
C ILE A 307 -2.32 -7.63 -3.84
N ARG A 308 -2.57 -8.84 -4.35
CA ARG A 308 -1.60 -9.60 -5.14
C ARG A 308 -1.07 -8.82 -6.34
N ASN A 309 -1.92 -8.09 -7.05
CA ASN A 309 -1.53 -7.33 -8.23
C ASN A 309 -0.69 -6.07 -7.92
N ASN A 310 -0.59 -5.68 -6.65
CA ASN A 310 0.16 -4.51 -6.19
C ASN A 310 1.30 -4.88 -5.23
N LEU A 311 1.60 -6.17 -5.08
CA LEU A 311 2.81 -6.66 -4.40
C LEU A 311 3.86 -7.01 -5.46
N ASN A 312 5.10 -6.59 -5.20
CA ASN A 312 6.27 -6.94 -6.01
C ASN A 312 6.82 -8.31 -5.61
N HIS A 313 6.62 -8.70 -4.34
CA HIS A 313 7.06 -9.96 -3.78
C HIS A 313 5.90 -10.93 -3.56
N GLU A 314 6.19 -12.23 -3.68
CA GLU A 314 5.26 -13.28 -3.29
C GLU A 314 5.38 -13.51 -1.78
N TYR A 315 4.33 -13.15 -1.04
CA TYR A 315 4.24 -13.36 0.40
C TYR A 315 3.33 -14.55 0.74
N ASP A 316 3.54 -15.15 1.91
CA ASP A 316 2.64 -16.19 2.43
C ASP A 316 1.21 -15.63 2.62
N GLU A 317 0.25 -16.28 1.96
CA GLU A 317 -1.16 -15.89 1.95
C GLU A 317 -1.81 -15.92 3.35
N LEU A 318 -1.30 -16.75 4.25
CA LEU A 318 -1.73 -16.81 5.65
C LEU A 318 -1.27 -15.57 6.42
N LEU A 319 -0.02 -15.12 6.18
CA LEU A 319 0.50 -13.90 6.80
C LEU A 319 -0.22 -12.67 6.25
N ILE A 320 -0.52 -12.61 4.95
CA ILE A 320 -1.40 -11.57 4.38
C ILE A 320 -2.73 -11.53 5.14
N ASN A 321 -3.35 -12.69 5.37
CA ASN A 321 -4.63 -12.77 6.08
C ASN A 321 -4.53 -12.33 7.55
N ILE A 322 -3.42 -12.63 8.23
CA ILE A 322 -3.14 -12.14 9.59
C ILE A 322 -2.99 -10.61 9.58
N VAL A 323 -2.24 -10.04 8.64
CA VAL A 323 -2.09 -8.58 8.50
C VAL A 323 -3.44 -7.91 8.29
N LEU A 324 -4.30 -8.46 7.44
CA LEU A 324 -5.66 -7.94 7.24
C LEU A 324 -6.46 -7.91 8.55
N TRP A 325 -6.32 -8.92 9.40
CA TRP A 325 -6.96 -8.91 10.71
C TRP A 325 -6.34 -7.89 11.66
N VAL A 326 -5.01 -7.74 11.69
CA VAL A 326 -4.33 -6.74 12.53
C VAL A 326 -4.84 -5.33 12.22
N ILE A 327 -5.06 -5.01 10.94
CA ILE A 327 -5.68 -3.73 10.51
C ILE A 327 -7.07 -3.56 11.15
N TYR A 328 -7.89 -4.61 11.15
CA TYR A 328 -9.20 -4.57 11.78
C TYR A 328 -9.13 -4.52 13.32
N GLU A 329 -8.17 -5.21 13.93
CA GLU A 329 -7.94 -5.25 15.37
C GLU A 329 -7.65 -3.86 15.93
N GLU A 330 -6.84 -3.05 15.24
CA GLU A 330 -6.58 -1.65 15.60
C GLU A 330 -7.88 -0.84 15.81
N LYS A 331 -8.81 -0.93 14.85
CA LYS A 331 -10.13 -0.28 14.94
C LYS A 331 -10.96 -0.82 16.09
N HIS A 332 -10.94 -2.15 16.27
CA HIS A 332 -11.72 -2.81 17.31
C HIS A 332 -11.24 -2.41 18.70
N LEU A 333 -9.92 -2.40 18.92
CA LEU A 333 -9.29 -1.94 20.14
C LEU A 333 -9.59 -0.47 20.41
N ASN A 334 -9.50 0.40 19.40
CA ASN A 334 -9.89 1.81 19.53
C ASN A 334 -11.35 1.97 19.99
N THR A 335 -12.26 1.18 19.41
CA THR A 335 -13.68 1.20 19.79
C THR A 335 -13.89 0.72 21.22
N LEU A 336 -13.21 -0.36 21.63
CA LEU A 336 -13.31 -0.88 22.99
C LEU A 336 -12.69 0.07 24.01
N ALA A 337 -11.50 0.61 23.76
CA ALA A 337 -10.82 1.57 24.63
C ALA A 337 -11.64 2.85 24.87
N SER A 338 -12.45 3.27 23.88
CA SER A 338 -13.37 4.40 24.04
C SER A 338 -14.51 4.14 25.02
N LYS A 339 -14.89 2.86 25.20
CA LYS A 339 -15.99 2.40 26.06
C LYS A 339 -15.52 1.81 27.38
N GLU A 340 -14.23 1.53 27.51
CA GLU A 340 -13.65 0.91 28.70
C GLU A 340 -13.52 1.92 29.84
N GLU A 341 -14.00 1.49 31.01
CA GLU A 341 -13.98 2.23 32.27
C GLU A 341 -12.78 1.81 33.14
N ASP A 342 -12.31 0.57 33.03
CA ASP A 342 -11.11 0.11 33.74
C ASP A 342 -9.85 0.77 33.17
N LEU A 343 -9.17 1.56 34.01
CA LEU A 343 -8.00 2.35 33.60
C LEU A 343 -6.81 1.48 33.18
N THR A 344 -6.64 0.30 33.78
CA THR A 344 -5.52 -0.62 33.49
C THR A 344 -5.72 -1.26 32.12
N LEU A 345 -6.91 -1.81 31.87
CA LEU A 345 -7.27 -2.39 30.58
C LEU A 345 -7.23 -1.33 29.49
N LYS A 346 -7.80 -0.15 29.73
CA LYS A 346 -7.75 0.98 28.79
C LYS A 346 -6.32 1.39 28.43
N THR A 347 -5.41 1.41 29.40
CA THR A 347 -3.99 1.71 29.17
C THR A 347 -3.30 0.62 28.36
N ALA A 348 -3.55 -0.66 28.67
CA ALA A 348 -3.01 -1.77 27.90
C ALA A 348 -3.49 -1.74 26.44
N MET A 349 -4.78 -1.46 26.22
CA MET A 349 -5.35 -1.32 24.89
C MET A 349 -4.74 -0.17 24.11
N ARG A 350 -4.54 1.00 24.74
CA ARG A 350 -3.86 2.15 24.12
C ARG A 350 -2.44 1.81 23.69
N LYS A 351 -1.65 1.16 24.55
CA LYS A 351 -0.28 0.73 24.20
C LYS A 351 -0.27 -0.25 23.02
N GLN A 352 -1.24 -1.15 22.95
CA GLN A 352 -1.35 -2.07 21.82
C GLN A 352 -1.73 -1.35 20.53
N ILE A 353 -2.64 -0.37 20.58
CA ILE A 353 -2.99 0.48 19.43
C ILE A 353 -1.77 1.29 18.97
N GLU A 354 -1.08 1.96 19.89
CA GLU A 354 0.15 2.71 19.62
C GLU A 354 1.22 1.81 18.98
N SER A 355 1.40 0.58 19.47
CA SER A 355 2.34 -0.37 18.87
C SER A 355 1.99 -0.70 17.41
N ILE A 356 0.71 -0.94 17.12
CA ILE A 356 0.24 -1.25 15.77
C ILE A 356 0.43 -0.02 14.86
N GLU A 357 0.07 1.18 15.34
CA GLU A 357 0.25 2.43 14.61
C GLU A 357 1.72 2.72 14.32
N ILE A 358 2.62 2.52 15.29
CA ILE A 358 4.06 2.69 15.12
C ILE A 358 4.59 1.74 14.02
N GLN A 359 4.21 0.46 14.05
CA GLN A 359 4.60 -0.50 13.02
C GLN A 359 4.14 -0.04 11.62
N TYR A 360 2.91 0.47 11.51
CA TYR A 360 2.41 1.03 10.25
C TYR A 360 3.19 2.25 9.78
N ARG A 361 3.54 3.14 10.70
CA ARG A 361 4.28 4.36 10.38
C ARG A 361 5.73 4.07 10.01
N GLU A 362 6.36 3.11 10.65
CA GLU A 362 7.71 2.66 10.32
C GLU A 362 7.73 2.01 8.91
N ALA A 363 6.74 1.16 8.59
CA ALA A 363 6.58 0.59 7.25
C ALA A 363 6.35 1.65 6.15
N GLU A 364 5.52 2.65 6.44
CA GLU A 364 5.27 3.79 5.55
C GLU A 364 6.55 4.62 5.36
N LEU A 365 7.30 4.86 6.43
CA LEU A 365 8.56 5.60 6.41
C LEU A 365 9.62 4.87 5.57
N GLU A 366 9.70 3.54 5.67
CA GLU A 366 10.63 2.71 4.89
C GLU A 366 10.37 2.80 3.39
N GLY A 367 9.13 2.59 2.96
CA GLY A 367 8.77 2.71 1.54
C GLY A 367 9.07 4.11 0.98
N GLN A 368 8.80 5.15 1.77
CA GLN A 368 9.09 6.54 1.38
C GLN A 368 10.59 6.82 1.35
N PHE A 369 11.36 6.28 2.29
CA PHE A 369 12.80 6.45 2.36
C PHE A 369 13.49 5.76 1.18
N ILE A 370 13.14 4.51 0.88
CA ILE A 370 13.65 3.78 -0.29
C ILE A 370 13.36 4.53 -1.59
N GLN A 371 12.12 5.01 -1.75
CA GLN A 371 11.77 5.80 -2.92
C GLN A 371 12.56 7.12 -3.00
N TRP A 372 12.77 7.79 -1.88
CA TRP A 372 13.59 9.00 -1.83
C TRP A 372 15.04 8.70 -2.17
N LEU A 373 15.63 7.60 -1.68
CA LEU A 373 16.99 7.18 -2.02
C LEU A 373 17.17 7.02 -3.53
N HIS A 374 16.25 6.34 -4.20
CA HIS A 374 16.28 6.17 -5.66
C HIS A 374 16.22 7.48 -6.45
N ASN A 375 15.64 8.54 -5.85
CA ASN A 375 15.42 9.84 -6.51
C ASN A 375 16.30 10.97 -5.96
N SER A 376 17.30 10.63 -5.13
CA SER A 376 18.18 11.59 -4.48
C SER A 376 19.63 11.42 -4.94
N GLU A 377 20.54 12.20 -4.38
CA GLU A 377 21.99 12.02 -4.56
C GLU A 377 22.50 10.65 -4.09
N TYR A 378 21.67 9.85 -3.42
CA TYR A 378 21.97 8.50 -2.95
C TYR A 378 21.59 7.39 -3.94
N SER A 379 21.13 7.73 -5.15
CA SER A 379 20.65 6.76 -6.15
C SER A 379 21.72 5.77 -6.63
N HIS A 380 23.00 6.07 -6.41
CA HIS A 380 24.12 5.17 -6.70
C HIS A 380 24.28 4.03 -5.70
N ASN A 381 23.56 4.07 -4.57
CA ASN A 381 23.56 2.95 -3.64
C ASN A 381 22.62 1.84 -4.13
N THR A 382 23.12 0.61 -4.19
CA THR A 382 22.27 -0.55 -4.43
C THR A 382 21.61 -0.98 -3.12
N ILE A 383 20.28 -1.14 -3.14
CA ILE A 383 19.51 -1.61 -1.98
C ILE A 383 19.48 -3.14 -2.04
N ALA A 384 19.89 -3.80 -0.95
CA ALA A 384 19.85 -5.25 -0.88
C ALA A 384 18.43 -5.72 -0.53
N ASN A 385 17.91 -6.70 -1.28
CA ASN A 385 16.67 -7.39 -0.94
C ASN A 385 16.90 -8.26 0.29
N GLN A 386 16.11 -8.07 1.34
CA GLN A 386 16.28 -8.78 2.61
C GLN A 386 15.73 -10.22 2.60
N ASN A 387 15.17 -10.67 1.47
CA ASN A 387 14.48 -11.95 1.37
C ASN A 387 15.41 -13.18 1.42
N GLU A 388 16.73 -13.03 1.39
CA GLU A 388 17.65 -14.18 1.26
C GLU A 388 18.24 -14.73 2.57
N ASP A 389 17.98 -14.13 3.74
CA ASP A 389 18.67 -14.53 4.98
C ASP A 389 17.74 -14.63 6.21
N LEU A 390 16.70 -15.46 6.11
CA LEU A 390 15.78 -15.85 7.22
C LEU A 390 16.48 -16.54 8.42
N ALA A 391 17.79 -16.76 8.36
CA ALA A 391 18.59 -17.37 9.43
C ALA A 391 19.30 -16.35 10.36
N ARG A 392 19.25 -15.04 10.05
CA ARG A 392 19.92 -14.02 10.86
C ARG A 392 19.00 -13.52 11.98
N ALA A 393 19.48 -13.57 13.23
CA ALA A 393 18.74 -13.17 14.43
C ALA A 393 18.36 -11.66 14.51
N HIS A 394 18.71 -10.87 13.49
CA HIS A 394 18.63 -9.42 13.47
C HIS A 394 18.24 -8.94 12.07
N ILE A 395 16.96 -8.67 11.86
CA ILE A 395 16.43 -8.07 10.63
C ILE A 395 16.81 -6.59 10.66
N ARG A 396 17.57 -6.12 9.67
CA ARG A 396 17.97 -4.70 9.50
C ARG A 396 16.88 -4.00 8.70
N ASP A 397 16.53 -2.73 8.97
CA ASP A 397 15.42 -2.10 8.25
C ASP A 397 15.75 -1.79 6.77
N VAL A 398 16.89 -1.16 6.46
CA VAL A 398 17.37 -0.98 5.06
C VAL A 398 18.88 -1.20 4.98
N VAL A 399 19.31 -2.03 4.01
CA VAL A 399 20.74 -2.29 3.75
C VAL A 399 21.12 -1.76 2.39
N LEU A 400 22.15 -0.93 2.36
CA LEU A 400 22.65 -0.26 1.18
C LEU A 400 24.10 -0.63 0.94
N LYS A 401 24.48 -0.73 -0.32
CA LYS A 401 25.86 -0.87 -0.74
C LYS A 401 26.22 0.26 -1.68
N ASN A 402 27.20 1.07 -1.28
CA ASN A 402 27.68 2.17 -2.10
C ASN A 402 28.51 1.63 -3.26
N THR A 403 28.08 1.87 -4.49
CA THR A 403 28.73 1.29 -5.69
C THR A 403 30.08 1.94 -6.02
N GLU A 404 30.35 3.14 -5.51
CA GLU A 404 31.58 3.87 -5.75
C GLU A 404 32.69 3.52 -4.74
N THR A 405 32.31 3.42 -3.46
CA THR A 405 33.24 3.17 -2.35
C THR A 405 33.23 1.73 -1.87
N ASN A 406 32.29 0.91 -2.36
CA ASN A 406 32.01 -0.44 -1.88
C ASN A 406 31.67 -0.50 -0.37
N ALA A 407 31.26 0.63 0.22
CA ALA A 407 30.87 0.74 1.62
C ALA A 407 29.52 0.06 1.88
N ASN A 408 29.47 -0.73 2.97
CA ASN A 408 28.22 -1.30 3.48
C ASN A 408 27.60 -0.31 4.46
N ILE A 409 26.38 0.11 4.14
CA ILE A 409 25.61 1.08 4.91
C ILE A 409 24.36 0.38 5.47
N VAL A 410 24.07 0.61 6.74
CA VAL A 410 22.83 0.11 7.37
C VAL A 410 22.02 1.31 7.83
N ALA A 411 20.76 1.39 7.40
CA ALA A 411 19.81 2.38 7.87
C ALA A 411 18.76 1.74 8.77
N GLU A 412 18.49 2.38 9.90
CA GLU A 412 17.49 1.98 10.88
C GLU A 412 16.41 3.06 10.94
N LEU A 413 15.16 2.64 10.73
CA LEU A 413 14.01 3.52 10.61
C LEU A 413 13.17 3.46 11.88
N LYS A 414 12.83 4.63 12.43
CA LYS A 414 12.01 4.71 13.65
C LYS A 414 10.94 5.79 13.55
N PHE A 415 9.77 5.46 14.09
CA PHE A 415 8.63 6.38 14.19
C PHE A 415 8.02 6.30 15.59
N LYS A 416 8.70 6.90 16.55
CA LYS A 416 8.31 7.04 17.95
C LYS A 416 7.54 8.34 18.17
N SER A 417 7.34 8.72 19.43
CA SER A 417 6.54 9.89 19.80
C SER A 417 7.21 11.21 19.38
N ASN A 418 8.53 11.22 19.25
CA ASN A 418 9.36 12.38 18.92
C ASN A 418 10.72 11.95 18.36
N ALA A 419 11.47 12.92 17.82
CA ALA A 419 12.77 12.67 17.17
C ALA A 419 13.85 12.16 18.14
N LYS A 420 13.84 12.60 19.41
CA LYS A 420 14.75 12.07 20.44
C LYS A 420 14.55 10.56 20.61
N GLU A 421 13.31 10.11 20.77
CA GLU A 421 12.99 8.69 20.89
C GLU A 421 13.31 7.91 19.61
N ASP A 422 13.17 8.50 18.42
CA ASP A 422 13.61 7.90 17.16
C ASP A 422 15.12 7.60 17.20
N ILE A 423 15.91 8.60 17.58
CA ILE A 423 17.37 8.52 17.67
C ILE A 423 17.79 7.49 18.72
N GLU A 424 17.22 7.55 19.94
CA GLU A 424 17.52 6.61 21.03
C GLU A 424 17.24 5.16 20.62
N ALA A 425 16.09 4.90 20.00
CA ALA A 425 15.69 3.56 19.59
C ALA A 425 16.54 3.04 18.42
N ALA A 426 16.90 3.89 17.45
CA ALA A 426 17.65 3.48 16.26
C ALA A 426 19.12 3.20 16.57
N ILE A 427 19.79 4.09 17.32
CA ILE A 427 21.23 3.98 17.59
C ILE A 427 21.59 2.68 18.31
N GLY A 428 20.78 2.24 19.27
CA GLY A 428 21.01 0.99 19.97
C GLY A 428 21.03 -0.24 19.04
N GLN A 429 20.16 -0.26 18.02
CA GLN A 429 20.09 -1.34 17.04
C GLN A 429 21.24 -1.24 16.04
N LEU A 430 21.52 -0.04 15.51
CA LEU A 430 22.63 0.20 14.60
C LEU A 430 23.99 -0.19 15.18
N LEU A 431 24.25 0.18 16.45
CA LEU A 431 25.48 -0.21 17.14
C LEU A 431 25.56 -1.73 17.32
N ARG A 432 24.43 -2.41 17.55
CA ARG A 432 24.40 -3.89 17.57
C ARG A 432 24.75 -4.46 16.20
N TYR A 433 24.21 -3.92 15.12
CA TYR A 433 24.51 -4.41 13.76
C TYR A 433 25.97 -4.18 13.35
N ALA A 434 26.60 -3.15 13.90
CA ALA A 434 27.97 -2.76 13.57
C ALA A 434 29.04 -3.39 14.46
N LEU A 435 28.74 -3.65 15.74
CA LEU A 435 29.74 -3.98 16.75
C LEU A 435 29.52 -5.35 17.43
N TYR A 436 28.40 -6.01 17.21
CA TYR A 436 28.12 -7.31 17.84
C TYR A 436 28.92 -8.44 17.17
N PRO A 437 29.41 -9.45 17.90
CA PRO A 437 30.16 -10.55 17.30
C PRO A 437 29.38 -11.26 16.18
N ASN A 438 30.07 -11.64 15.10
CA ASN A 438 29.54 -12.36 13.94
C ASN A 438 28.49 -11.61 13.11
N THR A 439 28.40 -10.28 13.22
CA THR A 439 27.66 -9.45 12.26
C THR A 439 28.53 -9.09 11.07
N GLU A 440 27.94 -8.89 9.89
CA GLU A 440 28.66 -8.34 8.74
C GLU A 440 29.15 -6.92 9.04
N ASP A 441 30.39 -6.63 8.66
CA ASP A 441 30.99 -5.29 8.77
C ASP A 441 30.14 -4.26 8.01
N CYS A 442 29.74 -3.20 8.73
CA CYS A 442 29.22 -1.97 8.14
C CYS A 442 30.17 -0.81 8.44
N SER A 443 30.47 -0.01 7.42
CA SER A 443 31.35 1.16 7.55
C SER A 443 30.59 2.44 7.88
N GLU A 444 29.26 2.42 7.71
CA GLU A 444 28.40 3.57 7.87
C GLU A 444 27.01 3.16 8.37
N ILE A 445 26.47 3.93 9.31
CA ILE A 445 25.18 3.68 9.97
C ILE A 445 24.30 4.92 9.90
N TRP A 446 23.04 4.74 9.52
CA TRP A 446 22.09 5.83 9.28
C TRP A 446 20.88 5.69 10.20
N VAL A 447 20.60 6.74 10.97
CA VAL A 447 19.31 6.89 11.66
C VAL A 447 18.34 7.56 10.70
N VAL A 448 17.13 7.04 10.58
CA VAL A 448 16.06 7.65 9.77
C VAL A 448 14.83 7.84 10.66
N GLY A 449 14.57 9.09 11.03
CA GLY A 449 13.47 9.46 11.91
C GLY A 449 12.23 9.88 11.13
N GLY A 450 11.07 9.40 11.59
CA GLY A 450 9.77 9.84 11.11
C GLY A 450 9.35 11.21 11.64
N ASN A 451 10.01 11.68 12.70
CA ASN A 451 9.70 12.95 13.35
C ASN A 451 10.70 14.06 12.99
N TYR A 452 10.18 15.28 12.92
CA TYR A 452 11.00 16.48 12.74
C TYR A 452 11.80 16.76 14.04
N PRO A 453 13.14 16.87 13.97
CA PRO A 453 13.97 17.11 15.15
C PRO A 453 13.96 18.56 15.61
N LEU A 454 14.05 18.76 16.93
CA LEU A 454 14.29 20.07 17.53
C LEU A 454 15.79 20.38 17.57
N THR A 455 16.14 21.65 17.80
CA THR A 455 17.54 22.10 17.88
C THR A 455 18.36 21.33 18.92
N ASP A 456 17.75 21.00 20.06
CA ASP A 456 18.41 20.22 21.12
C ASP A 456 18.68 18.78 20.68
N ASP A 457 17.77 18.17 19.90
CA ASP A 457 17.93 16.82 19.36
C ASP A 457 19.12 16.77 18.39
N LEU A 458 19.25 17.77 17.52
CA LEU A 458 20.36 17.89 16.56
C LEU A 458 21.70 18.14 17.27
N THR A 459 21.68 19.00 18.30
CA THR A 459 22.88 19.28 19.11
C THR A 459 23.35 18.01 19.80
N TRP A 460 22.42 17.28 20.42
CA TRP A 460 22.70 16.02 21.08
C TRP A 460 23.19 14.94 20.11
N PHE A 461 22.55 14.76 18.95
CA PHE A 461 22.98 13.81 17.92
C PHE A 461 24.41 14.10 17.44
N ASN A 462 24.76 15.38 17.26
CA ASN A 462 26.11 15.79 16.88
C ASN A 462 27.16 15.47 17.97
N GLU A 463 26.79 15.52 19.25
CA GLU A 463 27.68 15.04 20.32
C GLU A 463 27.87 13.51 20.23
N ILE A 464 26.80 12.73 20.00
CA ILE A 464 26.92 11.27 19.82
C ILE A 464 27.88 10.94 18.67
N LYS A 465 27.76 11.64 17.53
CA LYS A 465 28.60 11.45 16.35
C LYS A 465 30.10 11.62 16.62
N LYS A 466 30.48 12.45 17.61
CA LYS A 466 31.89 12.62 18.02
C LYS A 466 32.43 11.44 18.83
N HIS A 467 31.54 10.67 19.46
CA HIS A 467 31.91 9.56 20.35
C HIS A 467 31.77 8.18 19.68
N VAL A 468 31.09 8.08 18.54
CA VAL A 468 30.93 6.86 17.77
C VAL A 468 32.02 6.78 16.70
N SER A 469 32.79 5.69 16.67
CA SER A 469 33.90 5.48 15.73
C SER A 469 33.47 5.05 14.31
N LEU A 470 32.17 5.20 13.99
CA LEU A 470 31.56 4.83 12.72
C LEU A 470 31.03 6.08 12.04
N LYS A 471 30.96 6.07 10.71
CA LYS A 471 30.30 7.16 9.99
C LYS A 471 28.81 7.12 10.28
N LEU A 472 28.33 8.11 11.02
CA LEU A 472 26.95 8.21 11.49
C LEU A 472 26.23 9.38 10.80
N LYS A 473 25.09 9.09 10.17
CA LYS A 473 24.19 10.10 9.57
C LYS A 473 22.81 10.04 10.20
N TYR A 474 22.11 11.16 10.21
CA TYR A 474 20.70 11.24 10.58
C TYR A 474 19.91 11.87 9.45
N PHE A 475 18.87 11.16 9.03
CA PHE A 475 17.86 11.65 8.10
C PHE A 475 16.55 11.82 8.86
N TYR A 476 15.86 12.94 8.63
CA TYR A 476 14.49 13.11 9.10
C TYR A 476 13.57 13.44 7.94
N LYS A 477 12.33 12.98 8.06
CA LYS A 477 11.29 13.27 7.07
C LYS A 477 10.69 14.65 7.30
N ASP A 478 10.71 15.49 6.28
CA ASP A 478 9.96 16.75 6.30
C ASP A 478 8.45 16.50 6.12
N ARG A 479 7.66 17.20 6.94
CA ARG A 479 6.21 17.03 6.99
C ARG A 479 5.49 17.62 5.78
N GLN A 480 6.12 18.54 5.03
CA GLN A 480 5.46 19.28 3.94
C GLN A 480 5.84 18.76 2.55
N SER A 481 7.07 18.31 2.37
CA SER A 481 7.62 17.97 1.05
C SER A 481 7.75 16.46 0.81
N ASN A 482 7.47 15.61 1.81
CA ASN A 482 7.78 14.17 1.77
C ASN A 482 9.26 13.87 1.41
N GLN A 483 10.16 14.85 1.56
CA GLN A 483 11.59 14.67 1.37
C GLN A 483 12.28 14.32 2.69
N PHE A 484 13.45 13.69 2.58
CA PHE A 484 14.34 13.46 3.71
C PHE A 484 15.49 14.45 3.66
N PHE A 485 15.88 14.92 4.85
CA PHE A 485 16.99 15.85 5.03
C PHE A 485 18.04 15.23 5.92
N GLU A 486 19.29 15.25 5.48
CA GLU A 486 20.44 14.88 6.28
C GLU A 486 20.81 16.01 7.25
N VAL A 487 21.27 15.62 8.45
CA VAL A 487 21.86 16.50 9.47
C VAL A 487 23.35 16.21 9.65
#